data_AF-A0A558JEI9-F1
#
_entry.id   AF-A0A558JEI9-F1
#
_cell.length_a   1.000
_cell.length_b   1.000
_cell.length_c   1.000
_cell.angle_alpha   90.00
_cell.angle_beta   90.00
_cell.angle_gamma   90.00
#
_symmetry.space_group_name_H-M   'P 1'
#
loop_
_entity.id
_entity.type
_entity.pdbx_description
1 polymer ?
#
loop_
_entity_poly.entity_id
_entity_poly.type
_entity_poly.pdbx_seq_one_letter_code
_entity_poly.pdbx_strand_id
1 'polypeptide(L)'
;MSQLFTYWTRTASRLGLCLVALLLAGCQSSMGPMSWDTGYRQMTTTDAAHESTIMPRLCQAGPDDAERAGLPPGCANDFNLQQMIVEPQDLVRGRAMGPAMGAPVADAANEYLNGRERANQRRSLLEQEARNAIGTNATTSDL
;
A
#
# COMPACT_ATOMS: atom_id res chain seq x y z
N MET A 1 -37.78 39.76 27.20
CA MET A 1 -36.49 39.76 26.48
C MET A 1 -35.75 38.41 26.51
N SER A 2 -35.99 37.50 27.45
CA SER A 2 -35.26 36.20 27.51
C SER A 2 -35.60 35.17 26.43
N GLN A 3 -36.83 35.15 25.90
CA GLN A 3 -37.31 34.12 24.96
C GLN A 3 -36.62 34.16 23.58
N LEU A 4 -36.24 35.36 23.12
CA LEU A 4 -35.55 35.56 21.84
C LEU A 4 -34.09 35.08 21.87
N PHE A 5 -33.43 35.19 23.02
CA PHE A 5 -32.03 34.79 23.19
C PHE A 5 -31.87 33.26 23.15
N THR A 6 -32.81 32.53 23.76
CA THR A 6 -32.86 31.05 23.73
C THR A 6 -33.22 30.47 22.37
N TYR A 7 -33.96 31.21 21.55
CA TYR A 7 -34.28 30.80 20.18
C TYR A 7 -33.06 30.91 19.26
N TRP A 8 -32.27 31.98 19.42
CA TRP A 8 -31.05 32.24 18.66
C TRP A 8 -29.92 31.25 18.97
N THR A 9 -29.77 30.84 20.24
CA THR A 9 -28.76 29.84 20.63
C THR A 9 -29.10 28.43 20.13
N ARG A 10 -30.39 28.07 20.10
CA ARG A 10 -30.86 26.77 19.57
C ARG A 10 -30.74 26.67 18.05
N THR A 11 -30.98 27.75 17.31
CA THR A 11 -30.85 27.75 15.84
C THR A 11 -29.39 27.73 15.41
N ALA A 12 -28.52 28.49 16.07
CA ALA A 12 -27.07 28.49 15.78
C ALA A 12 -26.42 27.12 16.02
N SER A 13 -26.82 26.42 17.10
CA SER A 13 -26.31 25.09 17.42
C SER A 13 -26.72 24.02 16.40
N ARG A 14 -27.97 24.05 15.91
CA ARG A 14 -28.44 23.12 14.87
C ARG A 14 -27.76 23.35 13.53
N LEU A 15 -27.50 24.61 13.18
CA LEU A 15 -26.79 24.95 11.94
C LEU A 15 -25.35 24.46 11.97
N GLY A 16 -24.65 24.62 13.10
CA GLY A 16 -23.29 24.13 13.29
C GLY A 16 -23.19 22.60 13.18
N LEU A 17 -24.13 21.87 13.78
CA LEU A 17 -24.15 20.41 13.72
C LEU A 17 -24.37 19.90 12.28
N CYS A 18 -25.27 20.54 11.52
CA CYS A 18 -25.49 20.21 10.11
C CYS A 18 -24.24 20.49 9.25
N LEU A 19 -23.52 21.58 9.51
CA LEU A 19 -22.33 21.97 8.76
C LEU A 19 -21.17 20.99 8.98
N VAL A 20 -20.99 20.52 10.22
CA VAL A 20 -20.01 19.45 10.55
C VAL A 20 -20.40 18.12 9.92
N ALA A 21 -21.68 17.74 9.92
CA ALA A 21 -22.15 16.52 9.27
C ALA A 21 -21.94 16.55 7.74
N LEU A 22 -22.14 17.71 7.11
CA LEU A 22 -21.86 17.92 5.68
C LEU A 22 -20.37 17.80 5.35
N LEU A 23 -19.48 18.32 6.21
CA LEU A 23 -18.03 18.19 6.03
C LEU A 23 -17.55 16.74 6.18
N LEU A 24 -18.12 15.97 7.12
CA LEU A 24 -17.78 14.55 7.33
C LEU A 24 -18.31 13.63 6.21
N ALA A 25 -19.45 13.97 5.58
CA ALA A 25 -19.99 13.21 4.46
C ALA A 25 -19.13 13.30 3.18
N GLY A 26 -18.25 14.30 3.07
CA GLY A 26 -17.35 14.49 1.93
C GLY A 26 -16.11 13.58 1.92
N CYS A 27 -15.80 12.89 3.01
CA CYS A 27 -14.62 12.02 3.12
C CYS A 27 -14.83 10.59 2.57
N GLN A 28 -15.73 10.40 1.60
CA GLN A 28 -15.72 9.18 0.81
C GLN A 28 -14.63 9.26 -0.25
N SER A 29 -13.39 9.01 0.16
CA SER A 29 -12.27 8.76 -0.76
C SER A 29 -12.42 7.37 -1.40
N SER A 30 -13.45 7.18 -2.22
CA SER A 30 -13.46 6.05 -3.14
C SER A 30 -12.51 6.38 -4.28
N MET A 31 -11.33 5.77 -4.28
CA MET A 31 -10.49 5.77 -5.47
C MET A 31 -11.34 5.14 -6.58
N GLY A 32 -11.61 5.91 -7.64
CA GLY A 32 -12.44 5.46 -8.76
C GLY A 32 -11.88 4.18 -9.41
N PRO A 33 -12.61 3.55 -10.33
CA PRO A 33 -12.15 2.33 -10.98
C PRO A 33 -10.79 2.61 -11.64
N MET A 34 -9.75 1.97 -11.11
CA MET A 34 -8.39 2.06 -11.64
C MET A 34 -8.34 1.15 -12.86
N SER A 35 -8.21 1.73 -14.06
CA SER A 35 -7.93 0.98 -15.28
C SER A 35 -6.42 0.85 -15.42
N TRP A 36 -5.87 -0.35 -15.21
CA TRP A 36 -4.47 -0.64 -15.48
C TRP A 36 -4.34 -1.67 -16.61
N ASP A 37 -3.31 -1.53 -17.43
CA ASP A 37 -2.95 -2.53 -18.42
C ASP A 37 -2.29 -3.71 -17.70
N THR A 38 -2.95 -4.87 -17.64
CA THR A 38 -2.50 -5.98 -16.80
C THR A 38 -1.24 -6.73 -17.27
N GLY A 39 -0.72 -6.45 -18.46
CA GLY A 39 0.26 -7.26 -19.19
C GLY A 39 -0.28 -8.54 -19.84
N TYR A 40 -1.54 -8.95 -19.60
CA TYR A 40 -2.09 -10.23 -20.07
C TYR A 40 -3.43 -10.05 -20.79
N ARG A 41 -3.74 -10.96 -21.71
CA ARG A 41 -5.02 -11.00 -22.42
C ARG A 41 -5.63 -12.39 -22.39
N GLN A 42 -6.95 -12.45 -22.35
CA GLN A 42 -7.70 -13.68 -22.59
C GLN A 42 -7.89 -13.85 -24.09
N MET A 43 -7.64 -15.05 -24.59
CA MET A 43 -7.86 -15.45 -25.97
C MET A 43 -8.87 -16.59 -25.96
N THR A 44 -9.91 -16.49 -26.79
CA THR A 44 -10.84 -17.59 -27.05
C THR A 44 -10.27 -18.42 -28.19
N THR A 45 -10.00 -19.71 -27.94
CA THR A 45 -9.64 -20.62 -29.04
C THR A 45 -10.88 -20.98 -29.85
N THR A 46 -10.72 -21.16 -31.16
CA THR A 46 -11.81 -21.52 -32.09
C THR A 46 -12.04 -23.04 -32.18
N ASP A 47 -11.28 -23.84 -31.43
CA ASP A 47 -11.48 -25.28 -31.38
C ASP A 47 -12.77 -25.63 -30.61
N ALA A 48 -13.34 -26.81 -30.89
CA ALA A 48 -14.70 -27.22 -30.50
C ALA A 48 -14.98 -27.21 -28.98
N ALA A 49 -13.97 -27.03 -28.14
CA ALA A 49 -14.11 -26.64 -26.75
C ALA A 49 -13.82 -25.14 -26.65
N HIS A 50 -14.82 -24.33 -26.27
CA HIS A 50 -14.66 -22.89 -26.01
C HIS A 50 -13.73 -22.66 -24.80
N GLU A 51 -12.46 -22.98 -24.96
CA GLU A 51 -11.44 -22.87 -23.94
C GLU A 51 -10.80 -21.49 -24.05
N SER A 52 -10.90 -20.72 -22.97
CA SER A 52 -10.29 -19.41 -22.89
C SER A 52 -8.89 -19.55 -22.29
N THR A 53 -7.86 -19.20 -23.05
CA THR A 53 -6.46 -19.25 -22.60
C THR A 53 -5.96 -17.85 -22.31
N ILE A 54 -5.26 -17.67 -21.20
CA ILE A 54 -4.62 -16.40 -20.83
C ILE A 54 -3.19 -16.41 -21.34
N MET A 55 -2.77 -15.33 -22.01
CA MET A 55 -1.45 -15.21 -22.64
C MET A 55 -0.82 -13.86 -22.30
N PRO A 56 0.49 -13.81 -21.98
CA PRO A 56 1.21 -12.54 -21.85
C PRO A 56 1.16 -11.73 -23.14
N ARG A 57 0.96 -10.41 -23.02
CA ARG A 57 0.93 -9.53 -24.19
C ARG A 57 2.28 -9.50 -24.91
N LEU A 58 3.39 -9.60 -24.17
CA LEU A 58 4.75 -9.65 -24.73
C LEU A 58 5.00 -10.87 -25.62
N CYS A 59 4.18 -11.92 -25.50
CA CYS A 59 4.31 -13.11 -26.34
C CYS A 59 3.63 -12.97 -27.71
N GLN A 60 2.96 -11.85 -27.97
CA GLN A 60 2.48 -11.55 -29.31
C GLN A 60 3.64 -11.05 -30.16
N ALA A 61 4.13 -11.91 -31.05
CA ALA A 61 5.07 -11.50 -32.08
C ALA A 61 4.40 -10.51 -33.04
N GLY A 62 5.06 -9.37 -33.29
CA GLY A 62 4.67 -8.47 -34.37
C GLY A 62 4.97 -9.08 -35.74
N PRO A 63 4.44 -8.49 -36.83
CA PRO A 63 4.74 -8.95 -38.19
C PRO A 63 6.25 -8.91 -38.51
N ASP A 64 6.99 -7.99 -37.89
CA ASP A 64 8.44 -7.83 -38.06
C ASP A 64 9.26 -8.81 -37.17
N ASP A 65 8.61 -9.47 -36.21
CA ASP A 65 9.25 -10.45 -35.32
C ASP A 65 9.15 -11.89 -35.84
N ALA A 66 8.35 -12.12 -36.90
CA ALA A 66 8.12 -13.44 -37.49
C ALA A 66 9.41 -14.08 -38.06
N GLU A 67 10.43 -13.27 -38.38
CA GLU A 67 11.72 -13.73 -38.91
C GLU A 67 12.71 -14.13 -37.80
N ARG A 68 12.39 -13.85 -36.53
CA ARG A 68 13.26 -14.12 -35.38
C ARG A 68 12.86 -15.46 -34.75
N ALA A 69 13.77 -16.44 -34.77
CA ALA A 69 13.52 -17.82 -34.30
C ALA A 69 13.40 -17.98 -32.76
N GLY A 70 12.88 -16.97 -32.05
CA GLY A 70 12.79 -16.95 -30.60
C GLY A 70 11.59 -16.15 -30.11
N LEU A 71 11.21 -16.40 -28.85
CA LEU A 71 10.18 -15.60 -28.19
C LEU A 71 10.63 -14.13 -28.09
N PRO A 72 9.70 -13.17 -28.16
CA PRO A 72 10.05 -11.77 -27.93
C PRO A 72 10.69 -11.59 -26.54
N PRO A 73 11.58 -10.58 -26.37
CA PRO A 73 12.18 -10.29 -25.07
C PRO A 73 11.12 -10.14 -23.98
N GLY A 74 11.34 -10.81 -22.84
CA GLY A 74 10.42 -10.79 -21.70
C GLY A 74 9.28 -11.82 -21.76
N CYS A 75 8.92 -12.37 -22.92
CA CYS A 75 7.83 -13.35 -23.03
C CYS A 75 8.09 -14.61 -22.18
N ALA A 76 9.31 -15.17 -22.20
CA ALA A 76 9.65 -16.33 -21.39
C ALA A 76 9.55 -16.05 -19.87
N ASN A 77 9.93 -14.85 -19.45
CA ASN A 77 9.81 -14.44 -18.06
C ASN A 77 8.34 -14.35 -17.65
N ASP A 78 7.50 -13.69 -18.43
CA ASP A 78 6.08 -13.52 -18.12
C ASP A 78 5.32 -14.86 -18.12
N PHE A 79 5.71 -15.81 -18.98
CA PHE A 79 5.21 -17.17 -18.90
C PHE A 79 5.59 -17.85 -17.58
N ASN A 80 6.85 -17.71 -17.14
CA ASN A 80 7.26 -18.25 -15.84
C ASN A 80 6.48 -17.59 -14.69
N LEU A 81 6.25 -16.27 -14.76
CA LEU A 81 5.44 -15.56 -13.77
C LEU A 81 3.99 -16.05 -13.74
N GLN A 82 3.39 -16.31 -14.90
CA GLN A 82 2.04 -16.85 -15.01
C GLN A 82 1.90 -18.20 -14.29
N GLN A 83 2.91 -19.06 -14.35
CA GLN A 83 2.89 -20.36 -13.67
C GLN A 83 3.01 -20.28 -12.14
N MET A 84 3.42 -19.13 -11.61
CA MET A 84 3.53 -18.90 -10.16
C MET A 84 2.24 -18.35 -9.55
N ILE A 85 1.20 -18.11 -10.35
CA ILE A 85 -0.04 -17.48 -9.91
C ILE A 85 -1.03 -18.54 -9.44
N VAL A 86 -1.67 -18.25 -8.31
CA VAL A 86 -2.67 -19.13 -7.69
C VAL A 86 -3.94 -19.22 -8.54
N GLU A 87 -4.42 -18.09 -9.04
CA GLU A 87 -5.70 -17.98 -9.75
C GLU A 87 -5.47 -17.23 -11.08
N PRO A 88 -5.34 -17.94 -12.22
CA PRO A 88 -4.91 -17.36 -13.49
C PRO A 88 -5.75 -16.18 -13.98
N GLN A 89 -7.05 -16.17 -13.73
CA GLN A 89 -7.97 -15.10 -14.10
C GLN A 89 -7.63 -13.76 -13.46
N ASP A 90 -6.91 -13.75 -12.33
CA ASP A 90 -6.47 -12.54 -11.67
C ASP A 90 -5.42 -11.77 -12.49
N LEU A 91 -4.77 -12.42 -13.47
CA LEU A 91 -3.91 -11.75 -14.45
C LEU A 91 -4.64 -10.78 -15.37
N VAL A 92 -5.95 -10.95 -15.54
CA VAL A 92 -6.74 -10.12 -16.46
C VAL A 92 -7.67 -9.18 -15.70
N ARG A 93 -8.26 -9.65 -14.59
CA ARG A 93 -9.27 -8.88 -13.85
C ARG A 93 -8.77 -8.35 -12.50
N GLY A 94 -7.61 -8.80 -12.04
CA GLY A 94 -7.14 -8.56 -10.68
C GLY A 94 -8.07 -9.12 -9.61
N ARG A 95 -7.91 -8.66 -8.37
CA ARG A 95 -8.85 -8.92 -7.28
C ARG A 95 -9.21 -7.61 -6.60
N ALA A 96 -10.42 -7.55 -6.06
CA ALA A 96 -10.81 -6.48 -5.18
C ALA A 96 -9.87 -6.48 -3.97
N MET A 97 -9.17 -5.38 -3.77
CA MET A 97 -8.38 -5.19 -2.56
C MET A 97 -9.34 -4.97 -1.39
N GLY A 98 -8.98 -5.47 -0.21
CA GLY A 98 -9.70 -5.15 1.02
C GLY A 98 -9.67 -3.65 1.35
N PRO A 99 -10.33 -3.23 2.43
CA PRO A 99 -10.23 -1.84 2.90
C PRO A 99 -8.76 -1.43 3.02
N ALA A 100 -8.44 -0.22 2.57
CA ALA A 100 -7.08 0.28 2.63
C ALA A 100 -6.58 0.28 4.09
N MET A 101 -5.51 -0.45 4.35
CA MET A 101 -4.91 -0.56 5.68
C MET A 101 -4.07 0.68 6.01
N GLY A 102 -4.71 1.85 6.10
CA GLY A 102 -4.03 3.13 6.29
C GLY A 102 -3.26 3.19 7.62
N ALA A 103 -3.93 2.92 8.75
CA ALA A 103 -3.31 3.00 10.07
C ALA A 103 -2.16 1.99 10.26
N PRO A 104 -2.31 0.68 9.96
CA PRO A 104 -1.21 -0.28 10.08
C PRO A 104 0.00 0.07 9.21
N VAL A 105 -0.23 0.59 7.99
CA VAL A 105 0.86 1.01 7.10
C VAL A 105 1.56 2.25 7.65
N ALA A 106 0.82 3.22 8.17
CA ALA A 106 1.39 4.41 8.79
C ALA A 106 2.21 4.05 10.04
N ASP A 107 1.73 3.13 10.87
CA ASP A 107 2.44 2.65 12.06
C ASP A 107 3.74 1.93 11.69
N ALA A 108 3.69 1.04 10.70
CA ALA A 108 4.88 0.35 10.20
C ALA A 108 5.91 1.33 9.61
N ALA A 109 5.46 2.35 8.88
CA ALA A 109 6.33 3.39 8.35
C ALA A 109 6.96 4.22 9.48
N ASN A 110 6.17 4.61 10.48
CA ASN A 110 6.65 5.34 11.65
C ASN A 110 7.70 4.53 12.43
N GLU A 111 7.47 3.22 12.59
CA GLU A 111 8.42 2.31 13.23
C GLU A 111 9.73 2.22 12.44
N TYR A 112 9.65 2.08 11.11
CA TYR A 112 10.82 2.05 10.24
C TYR A 112 11.64 3.34 10.31
N LEU A 113 10.97 4.49 10.24
CA LEU A 113 11.62 5.81 10.27
C LEU A 113 12.27 6.09 11.63
N ASN A 114 11.57 5.77 12.72
CA ASN A 114 12.05 6.04 14.07
C ASN A 114 12.99 4.96 14.62
N GLY A 115 13.05 3.79 13.99
CA GLY A 115 13.91 2.68 14.43
C GLY A 115 15.38 3.08 14.56
N ARG A 116 15.87 3.92 13.65
CA ARG A 116 17.25 4.44 13.71
C ARG A 116 17.48 5.42 14.86
N GLU A 117 16.49 6.27 15.17
CA GLU A 117 16.58 7.19 16.30
C GLU A 117 16.59 6.42 17.63
N ARG A 118 15.71 5.44 17.80
CA ARG A 118 15.70 4.59 19.00
C ARG A 118 16.99 3.79 19.15
N ALA A 119 17.57 3.29 18.06
CA ALA A 119 18.87 2.62 18.08
C ALA A 119 20.00 3.56 18.53
N ASN A 120 20.00 4.81 18.05
CA ASN A 120 20.98 5.82 18.46
C ASN A 120 20.82 6.23 19.93
N GLN A 121 19.59 6.42 20.40
CA GLN A 121 19.29 6.71 21.81
C GLN A 121 19.73 5.55 22.72
N ARG A 122 19.47 4.30 22.31
CA ARG A 122 19.94 3.13 23.06
C ARG A 122 21.46 3.07 23.12
N ARG A 123 22.13 3.37 22.02
CA ARG A 123 23.60 3.43 21.97
C ARG A 123 24.15 4.51 22.91
N SER A 124 23.58 5.71 22.90
CA SER A 124 24.06 6.80 23.77
C SER A 124 23.86 6.48 25.25
N LEU A 125 22.74 5.86 25.64
CA LEU A 125 22.50 5.40 27.00
C LEU A 125 23.54 4.36 27.45
N LEU A 126 23.82 3.35 26.62
CA LEU A 126 24.83 2.34 26.92
C LEU A 126 26.24 2.95 27.04
N GLU A 127 26.58 3.92 26.20
CA GLU A 127 27.86 4.65 26.28
C GLU A 127 27.97 5.52 27.55
N GLN A 128 26.85 6.04 28.06
CA GLN A 128 26.82 6.76 29.34
C GLN A 128 26.98 5.80 30.52
N GLU A 129 26.28 4.67 30.50
CA GLU A 129 26.39 3.63 31.53
C GLU A 129 27.82 3.08 31.62
N ALA A 130 28.45 2.80 30.48
CA ALA A 130 29.84 2.35 30.42
C ALA A 130 30.81 3.39 31.00
N ARG A 131 30.62 4.68 30.68
CA ARG A 131 31.44 5.77 31.24
C ARG A 131 31.28 5.92 32.74
N ASN A 132 30.04 5.84 33.24
CA ASN A 132 29.75 5.93 34.66
C ASN A 132 30.38 4.76 35.42
N ALA A 133 30.26 3.54 34.92
CA ALA A 133 30.87 2.34 35.52
C ALA A 133 32.39 2.47 35.66
N ILE A 134 33.06 3.00 34.63
CA ILE A 134 34.51 3.26 34.66
C ILE A 134 34.87 4.34 35.70
N GLY A 135 34.10 5.43 35.75
CA GLY A 135 34.32 6.52 36.72
C GLY A 135 34.14 6.09 38.18
N THR A 136 33.14 5.25 38.47
CA THR A 136 32.98 4.67 39.81
C THR A 136 34.13 3.75 40.17
N ASN A 137 34.60 2.90 39.25
CA ASN A 137 35.71 1.98 39.56
C ASN A 137 37.07 2.71 39.73
N ALA A 138 37.28 3.83 39.03
CA ALA A 138 38.50 4.63 39.14
C ALA A 138 38.63 5.40 40.47
N THR A 139 37.52 5.66 41.18
CA THR A 139 37.53 6.44 42.43
C THR A 139 37.63 5.58 43.69
N THR A 140 37.42 4.28 43.60
CA THR A 140 37.53 3.34 44.75
C THR A 140 38.88 2.62 44.83
N SER A 141 39.75 2.72 43.82
CA SER A 141 41.03 2.01 43.79
C SER A 141 42.20 2.75 44.47
N ASP A 142 41.95 3.94 45.04
CA ASP A 142 42.94 4.81 45.70
C ASP A 142 42.80 4.87 47.24
N LEU A 143 42.19 3.85 47.86
CA LEU A 143 42.16 3.64 49.32
C LEU A 143 42.75 2.28 49.68
#